data_AF-A0A2K9PGN7-F1
#
_entry.id   AF-A0A2K9PGN7-F1
#
_cell.length_a   1.000
_cell.length_b   1.000
_cell.length_c   1.000
_cell.angle_alpha   90.00
_cell.angle_beta   90.00
_cell.angle_gamma   90.00
#
_symmetry.space_group_name_H-M   'P 1'
#
loop_
_entity.id
_entity.type
_entity.pdbx_description
1 polymer ?
#
loop_
_entity_poly.entity_id
_entity_poly.type
_entity_poly.pdbx_seq_one_letter_code
_entity_poly.pdbx_strand_id
1 'polypeptide(L)'
;MSDPFIAVRQAHRICAAYYQQLFPLLNETAQKLDTTFLSWNTWSFNKPPQSNKNPFESWKWDYLPIMDVSFVFSRQQEPGTPMTTKDYVLDFKLVTDSELLYEQRLKHYGKDNEPLATELEISAQEAKSYLCIYLFSPTRNDAAYDAPYTLWESYEGYPETDKGIYFSDNNGIKGTGILLPLHTLAQEKGSEWLVDKINTQLAHLLSDTES
;
A
#
# COMPACT_ATOMS: atom_id res chain seq x y z
N MET A 1 -2.33 -41.01 9.89
CA MET A 1 -2.80 -39.72 9.33
C MET A 1 -1.88 -38.63 9.84
N SER A 2 -1.32 -37.79 8.98
CA SER A 2 -0.52 -36.63 9.39
C SER A 2 -1.41 -35.57 10.03
N ASP A 3 -0.96 -34.95 11.12
CA ASP A 3 -1.64 -33.83 11.77
C ASP A 3 -1.84 -32.66 10.77
N PRO A 4 -3.08 -32.36 10.33
CA PRO A 4 -3.33 -31.29 9.36
C PRO A 4 -2.95 -29.90 9.91
N PHE A 5 -2.89 -29.73 11.23
CA PHE A 5 -2.48 -28.48 11.85
C PHE A 5 -0.99 -28.20 11.70
N ILE A 6 -0.17 -29.17 11.25
CA ILE A 6 1.22 -28.91 10.85
C ILE A 6 1.26 -27.87 9.73
N ALA A 7 0.41 -28.01 8.71
CA ALA A 7 0.35 -27.08 7.59
C ALA A 7 -0.11 -25.69 8.05
N VAL A 8 -1.10 -25.60 8.95
CA VAL A 8 -1.57 -24.34 9.53
C VAL A 8 -0.46 -23.63 10.31
N ARG A 9 0.26 -24.35 11.18
CA ARG A 9 1.40 -23.78 11.92
C ARG A 9 2.51 -23.34 10.99
N GLN A 10 2.75 -24.07 9.90
CA GLN A 10 3.74 -23.71 8.90
C GLN A 10 3.35 -22.43 8.16
N ALA A 11 2.09 -22.31 7.73
CA ALA A 11 1.57 -21.12 7.06
C ALA A 11 1.75 -19.87 7.94
N HIS A 12 1.34 -19.92 9.22
CA HIS A 12 1.52 -18.80 10.15
C HIS A 12 3.00 -18.39 10.31
N ARG A 13 3.92 -19.36 10.39
CA ARG A 13 5.37 -19.07 10.48
C ARG A 13 5.92 -18.45 9.20
N ILE A 14 5.47 -18.91 8.03
CA ILE A 14 5.85 -18.33 6.74
C ILE A 14 5.37 -16.88 6.67
N CYS A 15 4.12 -16.60 7.05
CA CYS A 15 3.60 -15.22 7.08
C CYS A 15 4.37 -14.33 8.05
N ALA A 16 4.70 -14.83 9.24
CA ALA A 16 5.52 -14.09 10.20
C ALA A 16 6.93 -13.78 9.65
N ALA A 17 7.60 -14.78 9.05
CA ALA A 17 8.92 -14.61 8.45
C ALA A 17 8.88 -13.62 7.27
N TYR A 18 7.82 -13.66 6.47
CA TYR A 18 7.58 -12.70 5.39
C TYR A 18 7.55 -11.25 5.90
N TYR A 19 6.82 -10.96 6.98
CA TYR A 19 6.80 -9.61 7.57
C TYR A 19 8.09 -9.20 8.26
N GLN A 20 8.79 -10.16 8.88
CA GLN A 20 10.12 -9.92 9.44
C GLN A 20 11.14 -9.48 8.39
N GLN A 21 10.90 -9.79 7.10
CA GLN A 21 11.73 -9.31 6.00
C GLN A 21 11.18 -8.03 5.38
N LEU A 22 9.88 -7.99 5.09
CA LEU A 22 9.27 -6.88 4.36
C LEU A 22 9.21 -5.58 5.17
N PHE A 23 8.78 -5.61 6.43
CA PHE A 23 8.59 -4.38 7.20
C PHE A 23 9.90 -3.63 7.45
N PRO A 24 11.02 -4.29 7.83
CA PRO A 24 12.29 -3.60 7.90
C PRO A 24 12.71 -2.98 6.56
N LEU A 25 12.52 -3.68 5.44
CA LEU A 25 12.84 -3.17 4.12
C LEU A 25 12.05 -1.89 3.79
N LEU A 26 10.72 -1.89 3.98
CA LEU A 26 9.87 -0.73 3.71
C LEU A 26 10.19 0.44 4.64
N ASN A 27 10.36 0.16 5.94
CA ASN A 27 10.67 1.18 6.92
C ASN A 27 12.06 1.79 6.73
N GLU A 28 13.09 0.98 6.42
CA GLU A 28 14.43 1.49 6.11
C GLU A 28 14.42 2.33 4.83
N THR A 29 13.66 1.91 3.81
CA THR A 29 13.47 2.68 2.58
C THR A 29 12.83 4.04 2.87
N ALA A 30 11.74 4.06 3.64
CA ALA A 30 11.07 5.29 4.07
C ALA A 30 11.99 6.23 4.87
N GLN A 31 12.79 5.68 5.79
CA GLN A 31 13.76 6.43 6.59
C GLN A 31 14.86 7.05 5.71
N LYS A 32 15.39 6.30 4.73
CA LYS A 32 16.40 6.81 3.78
C LYS A 32 15.85 7.93 2.88
N LEU A 33 14.54 7.96 2.66
CA LEU A 33 13.85 9.04 1.94
C LEU A 33 13.50 10.25 2.83
N ASP A 34 13.86 10.19 4.12
CA ASP A 34 13.59 11.23 5.13
C ASP A 34 12.08 11.52 5.22
N THR A 35 11.31 10.43 5.27
CA THR A 35 9.87 10.45 5.50
C THR A 35 9.54 9.97 6.91
N THR A 36 8.39 10.40 7.44
CA THR A 36 7.84 9.97 8.72
C THR A 36 6.59 9.13 8.52
N PHE A 37 6.42 8.08 9.32
CA PHE A 37 5.22 7.26 9.30
C PHE A 37 3.98 8.11 9.62
N LEU A 38 2.94 7.96 8.80
CA LEU A 38 1.70 8.69 8.91
C LEU A 38 0.55 7.77 9.37
N SER A 39 0.29 6.72 8.61
CA SER A 39 -0.84 5.83 8.86
C SER A 39 -0.67 4.48 8.15
N TRP A 40 -1.52 3.52 8.51
CA TRP A 40 -1.69 2.31 7.72
C TRP A 40 -3.15 1.90 7.67
N ASN A 41 -3.60 1.40 6.52
CA ASN A 41 -4.97 0.94 6.36
C ASN A 41 -5.10 -0.21 5.37
N THR A 42 -6.12 -1.04 5.58
CA THR A 42 -6.46 -2.17 4.72
C THR A 42 -7.57 -1.76 3.75
N TRP A 43 -7.53 -2.31 2.54
CA TRP A 43 -8.49 -1.97 1.48
C TRP A 43 -9.51 -3.09 1.27
N SER A 44 -9.04 -4.32 1.09
CA SER A 44 -9.93 -5.44 0.79
C SER A 44 -10.70 -5.96 1.98
N PHE A 45 -10.10 -5.97 3.16
CA PHE A 45 -10.66 -6.58 4.37
C PHE A 45 -10.48 -5.64 5.56
N ASN A 46 -11.19 -5.91 6.66
CA ASN A 46 -11.01 -5.13 7.87
C ASN A 46 -9.77 -5.59 8.64
N LYS A 47 -9.31 -4.73 9.54
CA LYS A 47 -8.38 -5.14 10.60
C LYS A 47 -9.08 -6.14 11.54
N PRO A 48 -8.34 -7.03 12.23
CA PRO A 48 -8.92 -7.88 13.26
C PRO A 48 -9.77 -7.07 14.24
N PRO A 49 -10.95 -7.58 14.65
CA PRO A 49 -11.89 -6.83 15.47
C PRO A 49 -11.27 -6.41 16.81
N GLN A 50 -11.63 -5.20 17.26
CA GLN A 50 -11.24 -4.69 18.57
C GLN A 50 -11.90 -5.47 19.71
N SER A 51 -11.38 -5.33 20.92
CA SER A 51 -11.79 -6.12 22.10
C SER A 51 -13.27 -6.03 22.48
N ASN A 52 -13.99 -5.00 22.02
CA ASN A 52 -15.42 -4.78 22.29
C ASN A 52 -16.34 -5.23 21.13
N LYS A 53 -15.81 -5.93 20.12
CA LYS A 53 -16.57 -6.47 18.99
C LYS A 53 -16.66 -7.98 19.08
N ASN A 54 -17.77 -8.56 18.59
CA ASN A 54 -17.96 -10.00 18.55
C ASN A 54 -17.11 -10.60 17.42
N PRO A 55 -16.07 -11.41 17.71
CA PRO A 55 -15.19 -11.95 16.68
C PRO A 55 -15.89 -12.92 15.71
N PHE A 56 -17.01 -13.53 16.13
CA PHE A 56 -17.76 -14.49 15.32
C PHE A 56 -18.65 -13.85 14.24
N GLU A 57 -18.82 -12.53 14.30
CA GLU A 57 -19.57 -11.74 13.31
C GLU A 57 -18.66 -11.14 12.22
N SER A 58 -17.33 -11.23 12.39
CA SER A 58 -16.34 -10.77 11.41
C SER A 58 -16.08 -11.80 10.31
N TRP A 59 -15.53 -11.31 9.20
CA TRP A 59 -15.02 -12.19 8.16
C TRP A 59 -13.71 -12.83 8.62
N LYS A 60 -13.45 -14.04 8.16
CA LYS A 60 -12.32 -14.89 8.57
C LYS A 60 -11.06 -14.33 7.91
N TRP A 61 -11.20 -13.70 6.74
CA TRP A 61 -10.17 -12.87 6.11
C TRP A 61 -9.73 -11.67 6.95
N ASP A 62 -10.57 -11.12 7.85
CA ASP A 62 -10.17 -10.01 8.73
C ASP A 62 -9.09 -10.44 9.75
N TYR A 63 -8.92 -11.74 9.97
CA TYR A 63 -7.89 -12.31 10.85
C TYR A 63 -6.63 -12.72 10.11
N LEU A 64 -6.67 -12.71 8.79
CA LEU A 64 -5.54 -13.16 7.99
C LEU A 64 -4.46 -12.07 7.91
N PRO A 65 -3.22 -12.49 7.62
CA PRO A 65 -2.11 -11.59 7.33
C PRO A 65 -2.53 -10.47 6.37
N ILE A 66 -1.87 -9.33 6.47
CA ILE A 66 -2.14 -8.14 5.69
C ILE A 66 -2.01 -8.42 4.17
N MET A 67 -3.13 -8.45 3.42
CA MET A 67 -3.20 -8.85 2.00
C MET A 67 -3.33 -7.71 0.99
N ASP A 68 -4.04 -6.63 1.34
CA ASP A 68 -4.20 -5.41 0.52
C ASP A 68 -4.18 -4.22 1.48
N VAL A 69 -3.01 -3.58 1.60
CA VAL A 69 -2.72 -2.57 2.63
C VAL A 69 -1.88 -1.44 2.09
N SER A 70 -2.16 -0.24 2.57
CA SER A 70 -1.31 0.94 2.42
C SER A 70 -0.51 1.20 3.69
N PHE A 71 0.80 1.40 3.55
CA PHE A 71 1.67 1.97 4.59
C PHE A 71 2.11 3.35 4.14
N VAL A 72 1.56 4.37 4.80
CA VAL A 72 1.67 5.76 4.36
C VAL A 72 2.71 6.49 5.19
N PHE A 73 3.58 7.20 4.50
CA PHE A 73 4.63 8.04 5.04
C PHE A 73 4.54 9.42 4.39
N SER A 74 5.08 10.44 5.05
CA SER A 74 5.11 11.79 4.51
C SER A 74 6.45 12.45 4.73
N ARG A 75 6.87 13.28 3.79
CA ARG A 75 7.96 14.24 3.98
C ARG A 75 7.39 15.65 3.91
N GLN A 76 7.63 16.42 4.97
CA GLN A 76 7.37 17.86 5.01
C GLN A 76 8.67 18.61 5.30
N GLN A 77 8.96 19.68 4.57
CA GLN A 77 10.09 20.57 4.86
C GLN A 77 9.93 21.25 6.23
N GLU A 78 8.70 21.66 6.55
CA GLU A 78 8.34 22.28 7.81
C GLU A 78 7.14 21.52 8.43
N PRO A 79 7.40 20.59 9.36
CA PRO A 79 6.32 19.85 10.02
C PRO A 79 5.34 20.79 10.75
N GLY A 80 4.05 20.55 10.57
CA GLY A 80 2.99 21.36 11.18
C GLY A 80 2.58 22.60 10.38
N THR A 81 3.14 22.82 9.19
CA THR A 81 2.63 23.79 8.22
C THR A 81 1.89 23.10 7.08
N PRO A 82 1.07 23.84 6.31
CA PRO A 82 0.48 23.30 5.10
C PRO A 82 1.53 22.74 4.14
N MET A 83 1.15 21.69 3.41
CA MET A 83 2.01 21.05 2.43
C MET A 83 2.29 21.99 1.24
N THR A 84 3.52 21.92 0.76
CA THR A 84 4.03 22.67 -0.38
C THR A 84 4.36 21.73 -1.54
N THR A 85 4.64 22.27 -2.72
CA THR A 85 5.07 21.50 -3.91
C THR A 85 6.42 20.80 -3.76
N LYS A 86 7.10 20.98 -2.61
CA LYS A 86 8.34 20.29 -2.25
C LYS A 86 8.10 19.13 -1.28
N ASP A 87 6.90 19.05 -0.74
CA ASP A 87 6.47 18.03 0.20
C ASP A 87 5.78 16.91 -0.55
N TYR A 88 5.80 15.70 0.00
CA TYR A 88 5.14 14.57 -0.64
C TYR A 88 4.65 13.54 0.36
N VAL A 89 3.66 12.76 -0.07
CA VAL A 89 3.22 11.53 0.58
C VAL A 89 3.75 10.35 -0.21
N LEU A 90 4.29 9.36 0.50
CA LEU A 90 4.73 8.07 -0.01
C LEU A 90 3.78 7.00 0.53
N ASP A 91 3.16 6.23 -0.36
CA ASP A 91 2.34 5.09 0.02
C ASP A 91 2.91 3.79 -0.57
N PHE A 92 3.29 2.87 0.33
CA PHE A 92 3.59 1.49 0.00
C PHE A 92 2.29 0.66 0.05
N LYS A 93 1.65 0.49 -1.11
CA LYS A 93 0.49 -0.38 -1.24
C LYS A 93 0.90 -1.82 -1.55
N LEU A 94 0.84 -2.68 -0.55
CA LEU A 94 1.17 -4.09 -0.66
C LEU A 94 -0.07 -4.91 -1.06
N VAL A 95 0.07 -5.69 -2.13
CA VAL A 95 -0.92 -6.67 -2.58
C VAL A 95 -0.28 -8.06 -2.56
N THR A 96 -0.76 -8.96 -1.70
CA THR A 96 -0.23 -10.33 -1.62
C THR A 96 -0.99 -11.30 -2.51
N ASP A 97 -2.24 -11.01 -2.83
CA ASP A 97 -3.08 -11.82 -3.72
C ASP A 97 -3.94 -10.89 -4.59
N SER A 98 -3.71 -10.94 -5.90
CA SER A 98 -4.38 -10.07 -6.86
C SER A 98 -5.87 -10.35 -7.04
N GLU A 99 -6.34 -11.56 -6.76
CA GLU A 99 -7.77 -11.87 -6.84
C GLU A 99 -8.53 -11.17 -5.70
N LEU A 100 -7.89 -11.09 -4.55
CA LEU A 100 -8.47 -10.49 -3.35
C LEU A 100 -8.26 -8.97 -3.27
N LEU A 101 -7.60 -8.34 -4.24
CA LEU A 101 -7.56 -6.88 -4.40
C LEU A 101 -8.98 -6.31 -4.39
N TYR A 102 -9.22 -5.19 -3.69
CA TYR A 102 -10.57 -4.67 -3.42
C TYR A 102 -11.50 -4.65 -4.65
N GLU A 103 -11.02 -4.12 -5.78
CA GLU A 103 -11.81 -4.05 -7.02
C GLU A 103 -12.14 -5.41 -7.63
N GLN A 104 -11.17 -6.35 -7.59
CA GLN A 104 -11.38 -7.71 -8.08
C GLN A 104 -12.32 -8.47 -7.15
N ARG A 105 -12.10 -8.39 -5.84
CA ARG A 105 -12.98 -8.99 -4.83
C ARG A 105 -14.43 -8.51 -5.01
N LEU A 106 -14.62 -7.20 -5.17
CA LEU A 106 -15.94 -6.60 -5.39
C LEU A 106 -16.60 -7.13 -6.67
N LYS A 107 -15.82 -7.25 -7.75
CA LYS A 107 -16.29 -7.74 -9.04
C LYS A 107 -16.71 -9.22 -9.01
N HIS A 108 -15.91 -10.07 -8.37
CA HIS A 108 -16.12 -11.53 -8.37
C HIS A 108 -17.13 -11.98 -7.29
N TYR A 109 -17.07 -11.39 -6.09
CA TYR A 109 -17.83 -11.85 -4.93
C TYR A 109 -18.90 -10.86 -4.47
N GLY A 110 -18.79 -9.59 -4.82
CA GLY A 110 -19.65 -8.52 -4.31
C GLY A 110 -19.15 -7.93 -2.98
N LYS A 111 -19.74 -6.80 -2.58
CA LYS A 111 -19.27 -5.99 -1.45
C LYS A 111 -19.43 -6.71 -0.11
N ASP A 112 -20.60 -7.34 0.07
CA ASP A 112 -21.08 -7.85 1.36
C ASP A 112 -20.96 -9.37 1.50
N ASN A 113 -20.29 -10.05 0.56
CA ASN A 113 -20.06 -11.48 0.60
C ASN A 113 -18.60 -11.81 0.92
N GLU A 114 -18.43 -12.68 1.92
CA GLU A 114 -17.13 -13.22 2.28
C GLU A 114 -16.71 -14.30 1.25
N PRO A 115 -15.58 -14.14 0.53
CA PRO A 115 -15.10 -15.19 -0.37
C PRO A 115 -14.76 -16.47 0.39
N LEU A 116 -15.12 -17.63 -0.16
CA LEU A 116 -14.67 -18.90 0.41
C LEU A 116 -13.24 -19.19 -0.08
N ALA A 117 -12.28 -19.31 0.84
CA ALA A 117 -10.87 -19.52 0.50
C ALA A 117 -10.58 -20.78 -0.33
N THR A 118 -11.48 -21.77 -0.27
CA THR A 118 -11.39 -23.02 -1.06
C THR A 118 -12.04 -22.92 -2.45
N GLU A 119 -12.72 -21.82 -2.74
CA GLU A 119 -13.50 -21.62 -3.97
C GLU A 119 -13.06 -20.34 -4.70
N LEU A 120 -11.84 -19.87 -4.44
CA LEU A 120 -11.24 -18.79 -5.21
C LEU A 120 -11.12 -19.19 -6.68
N GLU A 121 -11.42 -18.26 -7.59
CA GLU A 121 -11.47 -18.50 -9.03
C GLU A 121 -10.07 -18.57 -9.65
N ILE A 122 -9.13 -17.81 -9.10
CA ILE A 122 -7.73 -17.77 -9.54
C ILE A 122 -6.92 -18.65 -8.60
N SER A 123 -6.13 -19.55 -9.16
CA SER A 123 -5.24 -20.38 -8.35
C SER A 123 -4.15 -19.54 -7.70
N ALA A 124 -3.65 -19.96 -6.53
CA ALA A 124 -2.52 -19.31 -5.86
C ALA A 124 -1.23 -19.26 -6.72
N GLN A 125 -1.14 -20.09 -7.77
CA GLN A 125 -0.03 -20.08 -8.73
C GLN A 125 -0.18 -18.97 -9.78
N GLU A 126 -1.41 -18.60 -10.14
CA GLU A 126 -1.71 -17.57 -11.14
C GLU A 126 -1.93 -16.20 -10.51
N ALA A 127 -2.38 -16.17 -9.25
CA ALA A 127 -2.50 -14.96 -8.45
C ALA A 127 -1.14 -14.26 -8.34
N LYS A 128 -1.17 -12.92 -8.37
CA LYS A 128 0.04 -12.09 -8.34
C LYS A 128 0.19 -11.41 -7.00
N SER A 129 1.44 -11.32 -6.55
CA SER A 129 1.83 -10.51 -5.39
C SER A 129 2.79 -9.41 -5.83
N TYR A 130 2.48 -8.16 -5.49
CA TYR A 130 3.25 -6.99 -5.88
C TYR A 130 3.17 -5.88 -4.82
N LEU A 131 4.15 -4.99 -4.87
CA LEU A 131 4.18 -3.73 -4.15
C LEU A 131 3.95 -2.62 -5.17
N CYS A 132 2.88 -1.87 -5.00
CA CYS A 132 2.72 -0.57 -5.64
C CYS A 132 3.33 0.51 -4.74
N ILE A 133 4.12 1.40 -5.33
CA ILE A 133 4.71 2.53 -4.63
C ILE A 133 4.13 3.80 -5.25
N TYR A 134 3.36 4.53 -4.45
CA TYR A 134 2.71 5.76 -4.90
C TYR A 134 3.34 6.98 -4.26
N LEU A 135 3.41 8.05 -5.04
CA LEU A 135 3.91 9.35 -4.60
C LEU A 135 2.85 10.41 -4.92
N PHE A 136 2.54 11.26 -3.96
CA PHE A 136 1.57 12.34 -4.10
C PHE A 136 2.17 13.65 -3.63
N SER A 137 1.89 14.75 -4.32
CA SER A 137 2.36 16.09 -3.99
C SER A 137 1.30 17.13 -4.36
N PRO A 138 1.20 18.26 -3.63
CA PRO A 138 0.44 19.40 -4.11
C PRO A 138 0.96 19.90 -5.46
N THR A 139 0.09 20.49 -6.28
CA THR A 139 0.48 21.19 -7.52
C THR A 139 0.85 22.65 -7.27
N ARG A 140 0.45 23.21 -6.11
CA ARG A 140 0.67 24.62 -5.73
C ARG A 140 1.00 24.77 -4.25
N ASN A 141 1.64 25.88 -3.90
CA ASN A 141 1.93 26.24 -2.51
C ASN A 141 0.75 27.04 -1.94
N ASP A 142 -0.27 26.35 -1.45
CA ASP A 142 -1.39 27.00 -0.77
C ASP A 142 -1.77 26.24 0.52
N ALA A 143 -2.74 26.79 1.26
CA ALA A 143 -3.19 26.23 2.51
C ALA A 143 -4.27 25.14 2.34
N ALA A 144 -4.46 24.59 1.14
CA ALA A 144 -5.50 23.58 0.91
C ALA A 144 -5.27 22.30 1.73
N TYR A 145 -4.00 21.96 1.98
CA TYR A 145 -3.60 20.75 2.70
C TYR A 145 -2.80 21.10 3.95
N ASP A 146 -3.51 21.29 5.06
CA ASP A 146 -2.93 21.54 6.38
C ASP A 146 -2.15 20.34 6.95
N ALA A 147 -2.45 19.12 6.48
CA ALA A 147 -1.80 17.89 6.90
C ALA A 147 -1.59 16.90 5.73
N PRO A 148 -0.52 16.07 5.76
CA PRO A 148 -0.28 15.05 4.74
C PRO A 148 -1.38 14.01 4.58
N TYR A 149 -2.06 13.66 5.67
CA TYR A 149 -3.18 12.71 5.62
C TYR A 149 -4.34 13.25 4.80
N THR A 150 -4.67 14.54 4.96
CA THR A 150 -5.72 15.22 4.19
C THR A 150 -5.40 15.20 2.70
N LEU A 151 -4.14 15.45 2.32
CA LEU A 151 -3.72 15.38 0.92
C LEU A 151 -3.89 13.98 0.35
N TRP A 152 -3.40 12.96 1.05
CA TRP A 152 -3.46 11.57 0.59
C TRP A 152 -4.90 11.06 0.41
N GLU A 153 -5.77 11.27 1.40
CA GLU A 153 -7.18 10.87 1.33
C GLU A 153 -7.98 11.67 0.29
N SER A 154 -7.53 12.87 -0.05
CA SER A 154 -8.17 13.70 -1.07
C SER A 154 -7.79 13.26 -2.49
N TYR A 155 -6.84 12.36 -2.69
CA TYR A 155 -6.57 11.81 -4.02
C TYR A 155 -7.61 10.72 -4.35
N GLU A 156 -8.48 10.96 -5.33
CA GLU A 156 -9.48 9.96 -5.74
C GLU A 156 -8.82 8.77 -6.45
N GLY A 157 -8.95 7.58 -5.85
CA GLY A 157 -8.37 6.35 -6.39
C GLY A 157 -6.85 6.31 -6.28
N TYR A 158 -6.20 5.72 -7.28
CA TYR A 158 -4.73 5.68 -7.39
C TYR A 158 -4.32 5.95 -8.83
N PRO A 159 -3.18 6.63 -9.07
CA PRO A 159 -2.64 6.77 -10.40
C PRO A 159 -2.31 5.39 -10.98
N GLU A 160 -2.47 5.22 -12.28
CA GLU A 160 -2.02 3.98 -12.91
C GLU A 160 -0.49 3.90 -12.83
N THR A 161 0.02 2.74 -12.42
CA THR A 161 1.46 2.54 -12.24
C THR A 161 2.20 2.51 -13.58
N ASP A 162 3.42 3.02 -13.60
CA ASP A 162 4.37 2.98 -14.72
C ASP A 162 3.90 3.70 -16.01
N LYS A 163 2.88 4.57 -15.92
CA LYS A 163 2.32 5.30 -17.08
C LYS A 163 2.58 6.80 -17.09
N GLY A 164 2.86 7.43 -15.95
CA GLY A 164 3.16 8.87 -15.90
C GLY A 164 2.72 9.57 -14.61
N ILE A 165 2.56 10.88 -14.70
CA ILE A 165 2.01 11.74 -13.64
C ILE A 165 0.54 11.98 -13.94
N TYR A 166 -0.29 11.84 -12.93
CA TYR A 166 -1.73 12.04 -12.98
C TYR A 166 -2.10 13.20 -12.07
N PHE A 167 -3.01 14.04 -12.52
CA PHE A 167 -3.51 15.17 -11.75
C PHE A 167 -4.89 14.81 -11.22
N SER A 168 -5.15 15.08 -9.94
CA SER A 168 -6.48 14.97 -9.37
C SER A 168 -7.35 16.09 -9.96
N ASP A 169 -8.47 15.74 -10.58
CA ASP A 169 -9.30 16.68 -11.35
C ASP A 169 -9.73 17.92 -10.56
N ASN A 170 -9.94 17.81 -9.25
CA ASN A 170 -10.49 18.90 -8.42
C ASN A 170 -9.66 19.27 -7.19
N ASN A 171 -8.58 18.52 -6.90
CA ASN A 171 -7.89 18.61 -5.61
C ASN A 171 -6.50 19.28 -5.75
N GLY A 172 -6.01 19.57 -6.95
CA GLY A 172 -4.70 20.20 -7.10
C GLY A 172 -3.57 19.34 -6.49
N ILE A 173 -3.70 18.03 -6.63
CA ILE A 173 -2.72 17.03 -6.23
C ILE A 173 -2.22 16.35 -7.50
N LYS A 174 -0.92 16.15 -7.61
CA LYS A 174 -0.30 15.28 -8.61
C LYS A 174 0.13 13.98 -7.96
N GLY A 175 -0.12 12.87 -8.65
CA GLY A 175 0.17 11.52 -8.20
C GLY A 175 0.92 10.74 -9.26
N THR A 176 1.75 9.79 -8.84
CA THR A 176 2.37 8.81 -9.73
C THR A 176 2.62 7.50 -8.99
N GLY A 177 2.83 6.41 -9.73
CA GLY A 177 2.98 5.07 -9.17
C GLY A 177 3.96 4.18 -9.93
N ILE A 178 4.56 3.24 -9.21
CA ILE A 178 5.44 2.18 -9.76
C ILE A 178 4.92 0.83 -9.25
N LEU A 179 4.88 -0.19 -10.11
CA LEU A 179 4.52 -1.55 -9.70
C LEU A 179 5.73 -2.48 -9.70
N LEU A 180 5.97 -3.14 -8.56
CA LEU A 180 7.08 -4.07 -8.37
C LEU A 180 6.58 -5.45 -7.94
N PRO A 181 6.82 -6.53 -8.70
CA PRO A 181 6.54 -7.88 -8.24
C PRO A 181 7.32 -8.22 -6.96
N LEU A 182 6.68 -8.80 -5.94
CA LEU A 182 7.34 -9.02 -4.65
C LEU A 182 8.54 -9.96 -4.71
N HIS A 183 8.52 -10.94 -5.62
CA HIS A 183 9.67 -11.83 -5.80
C HIS A 183 10.94 -11.07 -6.25
N THR A 184 10.79 -9.90 -6.90
CA THR A 184 11.93 -9.04 -7.25
C THR A 184 12.55 -8.38 -6.02
N LEU A 185 11.76 -8.13 -4.96
CA LEU A 185 12.26 -7.62 -3.68
C LEU A 185 12.97 -8.71 -2.88
N ALA A 186 12.48 -9.95 -2.96
CA ALA A 186 13.05 -11.09 -2.25
C ALA A 186 14.43 -11.54 -2.79
N GLN A 187 14.74 -11.26 -4.06
CA GLN A 187 15.97 -11.69 -4.74
C GLN A 187 17.12 -10.67 -4.62
N GLU A 188 17.48 -10.28 -3.38
CA GLU A 188 18.71 -9.52 -3.05
C GLU A 188 18.72 -8.01 -3.32
N LYS A 189 17.56 -7.36 -3.53
CA LYS A 189 17.51 -5.90 -3.67
C LYS A 189 17.17 -5.26 -2.33
N GLY A 190 18.20 -4.74 -1.66
CA GLY A 190 18.06 -4.02 -0.40
C GLY A 190 17.32 -2.68 -0.56
N SER A 191 17.12 -2.00 0.56
CA SER A 191 16.45 -0.70 0.64
C SER A 191 17.02 0.35 -0.32
N GLU A 192 18.33 0.31 -0.62
CA GLU A 192 19.00 1.23 -1.55
C GLU A 192 18.41 1.18 -2.95
N TRP A 193 18.13 -0.02 -3.46
CA TRP A 193 17.54 -0.17 -4.79
C TRP A 193 16.12 0.40 -4.87
N LEU A 194 15.33 0.22 -3.80
CA LEU A 194 14.01 0.83 -3.70
C LEU A 194 14.12 2.36 -3.63
N VAL A 195 15.05 2.88 -2.84
CA VAL A 195 15.32 4.32 -2.73
C VAL A 195 15.67 4.91 -4.09
N ASP A 196 16.54 4.27 -4.88
CA ASP A 196 16.91 4.74 -6.21
C ASP A 196 15.71 4.81 -7.16
N LYS A 197 14.86 3.77 -7.14
CA LYS A 197 13.63 3.74 -7.93
C LYS A 197 12.66 4.85 -7.53
N ILE A 198 12.47 5.05 -6.23
CA ILE A 198 11.56 6.06 -5.70
C ILE A 198 12.10 7.46 -6.00
N ASN A 199 13.39 7.73 -5.79
CA ASN A 199 14.02 9.01 -6.08
C ASN A 199 13.93 9.39 -7.56
N THR A 200 14.09 8.41 -8.47
CA THR A 200 13.91 8.64 -9.91
C THR A 200 12.50 9.14 -10.20
N GLN A 201 11.49 8.48 -9.63
CA GLN A 201 10.09 8.84 -9.83
C GLN A 201 9.69 10.13 -9.11
N LEU A 202 10.25 10.37 -7.93
CA LEU A 202 10.04 11.57 -7.13
C LEU A 202 10.61 12.80 -7.84
N ALA A 203 11.80 12.71 -8.42
CA ALA A 203 12.39 13.80 -9.19
C ALA A 203 11.48 14.20 -10.37
N HIS A 204 10.93 13.20 -11.07
CA HIS A 204 9.96 13.43 -12.13
C HIS A 204 8.71 14.12 -11.60
N LEU A 205 8.09 13.57 -10.54
CA LEU A 205 6.90 14.13 -9.89
C LEU A 205 7.09 15.59 -9.47
N LEU A 206 8.18 15.92 -8.78
CA LEU A 206 8.41 17.25 -8.24
C LEU A 206 8.79 18.28 -9.31
N SER A 207 9.39 17.84 -10.43
CA SER A 207 9.74 18.71 -11.56
C SER A 207 8.56 19.15 -12.41
N ASP A 208 7.47 18.38 -12.39
CA ASP A 208 6.31 18.62 -13.26
C ASP A 208 5.40 19.71 -12.67
N THR A 209 5.16 20.77 -13.43
CA THR A 209 4.25 21.87 -13.06
C THR A 209 3.10 21.89 -14.06
N GLU A 210 1.85 21.96 -13.57
CA GLU A 210 0.66 22.13 -14.43
C GLU A 210 0.94 23.24 -15.45
N SER A 211 0.86 22.89 -16.74
CA SER A 211 1.09 23.79 -17.88
C SER A 211 -0.08 24.75 -18.09
#